data_AF-A0A9X8YQW5-F1
#
_entry.id   AF-A0A9X8YQW5-F1
#
_cell.length_a   1.000
_cell.length_b   1.000
_cell.length_c   1.000
_cell.angle_alpha   90.00
_cell.angle_beta   90.00
_cell.angle_gamma   90.00
#
_symmetry.space_group_name_H-M   'P 1'
#
loop_
_entity.id
_entity.type
_entity.pdbx_description
1 polymer ?
#
loop_
_entity_poly.entity_id
_entity_poly.type
_entity_poly.pdbx_seq_one_letter_code
_entity_poly.pdbx_strand_id
1 'polypeptide(L)' 'MPHSFIPPLLSADEPPAAAVEIPRGKAPFLLLCDHAGKAIPQSLGDLGLPPGEIERHIGWDIGAL' A
#
# COMPACT_ATOMS: atom_id res chain seq x y z
N MET A 1 -19.56 -2.00 -25.68
CA MET A 1 -19.73 -2.42 -24.27
C MET A 1 -19.47 -1.21 -23.40
N PRO A 2 -20.46 -0.66 -22.68
CA PRO A 2 -20.15 0.35 -21.67
C PRO A 2 -19.21 -0.31 -20.66
N HIS A 3 -18.04 0.29 -20.42
CA HIS A 3 -17.18 -0.15 -19.32
C HIS A 3 -18.00 0.04 -18.04
N SER A 4 -18.39 -1.07 -17.42
CA SER A 4 -19.05 -1.05 -16.12
C SER A 4 -18.14 -0.29 -15.17
N PHE A 5 -18.67 0.73 -14.49
CA PHE A 5 -17.91 1.47 -13.49
C PHE A 5 -17.53 0.50 -12.37
N ILE A 6 -16.25 0.14 -12.29
CA ILE A 6 -15.70 -0.59 -11.15
C ILE A 6 -15.49 0.47 -10.07
N PRO A 7 -16.15 0.36 -8.90
CA PRO A 7 -15.89 1.28 -7.80
C PRO A 7 -14.40 1.22 -7.40
N PRO A 8 -13.82 2.35 -6.97
CA PRO A 8 -12.43 2.37 -6.53
C PRO A 8 -12.22 1.42 -5.35
N LEU A 9 -11.03 0.78 -5.31
CA LEU A 9 -10.69 -0.20 -4.28
C LEU A 9 -10.48 0.46 -2.90
N LEU A 10 -9.88 1.65 -2.90
CA LEU A 10 -9.65 2.48 -1.73
C LEU A 10 -10.86 3.35 -1.44
N SER A 11 -11.29 3.41 -0.19
CA SER A 11 -12.26 4.40 0.28
C SER A 11 -11.61 5.78 0.46
N ALA A 12 -12.44 6.81 0.61
CA ALA A 12 -11.97 8.20 0.72
C ALA A 12 -11.20 8.49 2.03
N ASP A 13 -11.40 7.67 3.05
CA ASP A 13 -10.74 7.73 4.36
C ASP A 13 -9.46 6.89 4.43
N GLU A 14 -9.10 6.17 3.36
CA GLU A 14 -7.87 5.38 3.28
C GLU A 14 -6.68 6.20 2.75
N PRO A 15 -5.44 5.83 3.14
CA PRO A 15 -4.25 6.43 2.57
C PRO A 15 -4.18 6.21 1.04
N PRO A 16 -3.54 7.12 0.30
CA PRO A 16 -3.25 6.89 -1.11
C PRO A 16 -2.40 5.63 -1.33
N ALA A 17 -2.53 5.01 -2.49
CA ALA A 17 -1.75 3.81 -2.86
C ALA A 17 -0.22 4.04 -2.90
N ALA A 18 0.23 5.29 -2.99
CA ALA A 18 1.64 5.64 -2.95
C ALA A 18 1.85 6.91 -2.11
N ALA A 19 2.92 6.91 -1.33
CA ALA A 19 3.41 8.08 -0.61
C ALA A 19 4.69 8.61 -1.27
N VAL A 20 4.87 9.93 -1.28
CA VAL A 20 6.10 10.57 -1.74
C VAL A 20 6.67 11.37 -0.61
N GLU A 21 7.82 10.93 -0.12
CA GLU A 21 8.61 11.68 0.85
C GLU A 21 9.64 12.54 0.14
N ILE A 22 9.86 13.75 0.67
CA ILE A 22 10.86 14.70 0.15
C ILE A 22 10.72 14.89 -1.39
N PRO A 23 9.54 15.27 -1.92
CA PRO A 23 9.28 15.36 -3.37
C PRO A 23 10.18 16.37 -4.11
N ARG A 24 10.90 17.23 -3.38
CA ARG A 24 11.85 18.22 -3.90
C ARG A 24 13.27 17.98 -3.38
N GLY A 25 13.62 16.72 -3.12
CA GLY A 25 14.95 16.31 -2.71
C GLY A 25 16.02 16.75 -3.70
N LYS A 26 17.22 17.04 -3.19
CA LYS A 26 18.36 17.52 -4.00
C LYS A 26 19.44 16.46 -4.23
N ALA A 27 19.33 15.31 -3.58
CA ALA A 27 20.26 14.21 -3.78
C ALA A 27 20.11 13.66 -5.21
N PRO A 28 21.19 13.17 -5.84
CA PRO A 28 21.14 12.55 -7.17
C PRO A 28 20.59 11.11 -7.11
N PHE A 29 19.76 10.80 -6.11
CA PHE A 29 19.20 9.48 -5.87
C PHE A 29 17.69 9.58 -5.78
N LEU A 30 17.02 8.61 -6.39
CA LEU A 30 15.61 8.32 -6.16
C LEU A 30 15.55 7.00 -5.38
N LEU A 31 15.02 7.05 -4.17
CA LEU A 31 14.74 5.86 -3.37
C LEU A 31 13.32 5.41 -3.65
N LEU A 32 13.14 4.12 -3.93
CA LEU A 32 11.85 3.47 -4.17
C LEU A 32 11.69 2.32 -3.19
N CYS A 33 10.48 2.11 -2.70
CA CYS A 33 10.14 0.99 -1.84
C CYS A 33 8.71 0.52 -2.13
N ASP A 34 8.59 -0.63 -2.80
CA ASP A 34 7.29 -1.16 -3.21
C ASP A 34 6.55 -1.86 -2.04
N HIS A 35 7.30 -2.46 -1.11
CA HIS A 35 6.76 -3.20 0.04
C HIS A 35 6.92 -2.42 1.36
N ALA A 36 6.73 -1.10 1.31
CA ALA A 36 6.99 -0.18 2.42
C ALA A 36 6.03 -0.31 3.62
N GLY A 37 4.85 -0.91 3.43
CA GLY A 37 3.84 -1.01 4.47
C GLY A 37 2.90 -2.18 4.26
N LYS A 38 2.14 -2.48 5.32
CA LYS A 38 1.22 -3.63 5.41
C LYS A 38 -0.26 -3.25 5.39
N ALA A 39 -0.59 -2.03 4.99
CA ALA A 39 -1.99 -1.58 4.93
C ALA A 39 -2.72 -2.32 3.80
N ILE A 40 -3.88 -2.89 4.12
CA ILE A 40 -4.74 -3.59 3.17
C ILE A 40 -6.00 -2.74 2.99
N PRO A 41 -6.47 -2.53 1.75
CA PRO A 41 -7.74 -1.85 1.49
C PRO A 41 -8.87 -2.44 2.34
N GLN A 42 -9.66 -1.59 3.00
CA GLN A 42 -10.76 -2.01 3.89
C GLN A 42 -11.71 -2.99 3.20
N SER A 43 -11.96 -2.78 1.90
CA SER A 43 -12.82 -3.62 1.06
C SER A 43 -12.32 -5.07 0.89
N LEU A 44 -11.04 -5.33 1.19
CA LEU A 44 -10.41 -6.66 1.10
C LEU A 44 -10.26 -7.37 2.45
N GLY A 45 -10.55 -6.68 3.57
CA GLY A 45 -10.42 -7.24 4.92
C GLY A 45 -8.99 -7.70 5.23
N ASP A 46 -8.84 -8.95 5.68
CA ASP A 46 -7.56 -9.59 6.00
C ASP A 46 -7.08 -10.57 4.93
N LEU A 47 -7.67 -10.52 3.73
CA LEU A 47 -7.43 -11.45 2.62
C LEU A 47 -7.70 -12.93 2.95
N GLY A 48 -8.38 -13.21 4.08
CA GLY A 48 -8.58 -14.57 4.58
C GLY A 48 -7.33 -15.19 5.23
N LEU A 49 -6.33 -14.38 5.59
CA LEU A 49 -5.12 -14.84 6.25
C LEU A 49 -5.34 -15.07 7.76
N PRO A 50 -4.64 -16.05 8.37
CA PRO A 50 -4.64 -16.20 9.82
C PRO A 50 -4.14 -14.93 10.55
N PRO A 51 -4.62 -14.66 11.78
CA PRO A 51 -4.14 -13.52 12.57
C PRO A 51 -2.62 -13.55 12.75
N GLY A 52 -1.95 -12.42 12.55
CA GLY A 52 -0.50 -12.30 12.69
C GLY A 52 0.30 -12.50 11.40
N GLU A 53 -0.32 -12.99 10.32
CA GLU A 53 0.40 -13.23 9.06
C GLU A 53 0.76 -11.91 8.34
N ILE A 54 -0.13 -10.90 8.40
CA ILE A 54 0.12 -9.58 7.80
C ILE A 54 1.29 -8.84 8.49
N GLU A 55 1.54 -9.14 9.77
CA GLU A 55 2.64 -8.56 10.56
C GLU A 55 4.01 -9.07 10.13
N ARG A 56 4.07 -10.23 9.46
CA ARG A 56 5.31 -10.91 9.07
C ARG A 56 5.80 -10.38 7.71
N HIS A 57 6.99 -10.83 7.31
CA HIS A 57 7.61 -10.44 6.03
C HIS A 57 6.78 -10.81 4.79
N ILE A 58 5.77 -11.67 4.93
CA ILE A 58 4.85 -11.98 3.82
C ILE A 58 3.89 -10.83 3.52
N GLY A 59 3.65 -9.92 4.48
CA GLY A 59 2.79 -8.76 4.30
C GLY A 59 3.52 -7.51 3.82
N TRP A 60 4.83 -7.40 4.08
CA TRP A 60 5.66 -6.21 3.83
C TRP A 60 7.13 -6.48 4.15
N ASP A 61 8.03 -5.59 3.69
CA ASP A 61 9.46 -5.68 4.00
C ASP A 61 9.76 -4.99 5.34
N ILE A 62 9.93 -5.78 6.41
CA ILE A 62 10.15 -5.27 7.77
C ILE A 62 11.45 -4.43 7.83
N GLY A 63 11.29 -3.17 8.24
CA GLY A 63 12.39 -2.20 8.34
C GLY A 63 12.63 -1.36 7.08
N ALA A 64 11.77 -1.48 6.07
CA ALA A 64 11.90 -0.72 4.83
C ALA A 64 11.42 0.75 4.93
N LEU A 65 10.47 1.05 5.84
CA LEU A 65 9.95 2.38 6.14
C LEU A 65 9.95 2.64 7.66
#